data_AF-F8QGG3-F1
#
_entry.id   AF-F8QGG3-F1
#
_cell.length_a   1.000
_cell.length_b   1.000
_cell.length_c   1.000
_cell.angle_alpha   90.00
_cell.angle_beta   90.00
_cell.angle_gamma   90.00
#
_symmetry.space_group_name_H-M   'P 1'
#
loop_
_entity.id
_entity.type
_entity.pdbx_description
1 polymer ?
#
loop_
_entity_poly.entity_id
_entity_poly.type
_entity_poly.pdbx_seq_one_letter_code
_entity_poly.pdbx_strand_id
1 'polypeptide(L)'
;MFSAFKRSLPQVSIFHNPSSPPSVKALSVLRSSLSLPYPSTKPSSPPLQFDLEVVESAPTADQLSIILSYLPSSKSSSPPPALSAFFSSHPTAPSPSERPQSADGLVRLVSQNPSAFRWPVVVDWTGGRASIGDVEGVGRILEAIRQRRDGEVEDEAGHQPKGWFS
;
A
#
# COMPACT_ATOMS: atom_id res chain seq x y z
N MET A 1 14.46 -14.82 -31.57
CA MET A 1 13.84 -13.58 -31.02
C MET A 1 13.03 -14.01 -29.82
N PHE A 2 13.61 -13.90 -28.62
CA PHE A 2 12.98 -14.41 -27.41
C PHE A 2 11.80 -13.52 -27.05
N SER A 3 10.61 -14.13 -26.96
CA SER A 3 9.39 -13.49 -26.49
C SER A 3 9.69 -12.88 -25.13
N ALA A 4 9.71 -11.56 -25.03
CA ALA A 4 9.67 -10.89 -23.74
C ALA A 4 8.44 -11.44 -23.00
N PHE A 5 8.67 -12.15 -21.90
CA PHE A 5 7.61 -12.49 -20.98
C PHE A 5 6.86 -11.19 -20.69
N LYS A 6 5.58 -11.11 -21.06
CA LYS A 6 4.76 -9.93 -20.78
C LYS A 6 4.68 -9.83 -19.26
N ARG A 7 5.54 -8.99 -18.69
CA ARG A 7 5.61 -8.70 -17.25
C ARG A 7 4.20 -8.28 -16.83
N SER A 8 3.64 -8.96 -15.83
CA SER A 8 2.31 -8.62 -15.34
C SER A 8 2.31 -7.19 -14.82
N LEU A 9 1.24 -6.43 -15.09
CA LEU A 9 1.08 -5.10 -14.51
C LEU A 9 1.08 -5.21 -12.98
N PRO A 10 1.76 -4.30 -12.26
CA PRO A 10 1.69 -4.25 -10.81
C PRO A 10 0.24 -4.12 -10.35
N GLN A 11 -0.13 -4.86 -9.31
CA GLN A 11 -1.45 -4.78 -8.68
C GLN A 11 -1.40 -3.82 -7.50
N VAL A 12 -2.13 -2.72 -7.60
CA VAL A 12 -2.18 -1.68 -6.57
C VAL A 12 -3.62 -1.51 -6.11
N SER A 13 -3.88 -1.72 -4.81
CA SER A 13 -5.18 -1.45 -4.21
C SER A 13 -5.11 -0.24 -3.30
N ILE A 14 -6.14 0.62 -3.36
CA ILE A 14 -6.37 1.70 -2.40
C ILE A 14 -7.66 1.42 -1.62
N PHE A 15 -7.52 1.28 -0.31
CA PHE A 15 -8.63 1.32 0.64
C PHE A 15 -8.96 2.79 0.91
N HIS A 16 -10.06 3.24 0.33
CA HIS A 16 -10.50 4.61 0.25
C HIS A 16 -11.62 4.90 1.24
N ASN A 17 -11.61 6.10 1.82
CA ASN A 17 -12.75 6.66 2.52
C ASN A 17 -13.05 8.05 1.92
N PRO A 18 -14.20 8.22 1.24
CA PRO A 18 -14.58 9.50 0.62
C PRO A 18 -14.66 10.67 1.60
N SER A 19 -14.93 10.39 2.87
CA SER A 19 -14.99 11.41 3.93
C SER A 19 -13.62 11.86 4.43
N SER A 20 -12.54 11.21 3.96
CA SER A 20 -11.17 11.51 4.37
C SER A 20 -10.41 12.30 3.29
N PRO A 21 -10.08 13.60 3.52
CA PRO A 21 -9.31 14.40 2.59
C PRO A 21 -7.98 13.79 2.11
N PRO A 22 -7.13 13.17 2.97
CA PRO A 22 -5.91 12.51 2.47
C PRO A 22 -6.22 11.33 1.56
N SER A 23 -7.35 10.64 1.76
CA SER A 23 -7.76 9.51 0.93
C SER A 23 -8.16 9.95 -0.48
N VAL A 24 -8.92 11.04 -0.59
CA VAL A 24 -9.30 11.65 -1.88
C VAL A 24 -8.06 12.14 -2.64
N LYS A 25 -7.12 12.78 -1.95
CA LYS A 25 -5.86 13.25 -2.53
C LYS A 25 -5.01 12.08 -3.07
N ALA A 26 -4.83 11.03 -2.28
CA ALA A 26 -4.08 9.85 -2.70
C ALA A 26 -4.68 9.18 -3.94
N LEU A 27 -6.01 9.02 -3.97
CA LEU A 27 -6.72 8.48 -5.12
C LEU A 27 -6.51 9.35 -6.37
N SER A 28 -6.57 10.68 -6.23
CA SER A 28 -6.28 11.60 -7.34
C SER A 28 -4.85 11.43 -7.86
N VAL A 29 -3.87 11.27 -6.98
CA VAL A 29 -2.47 11.04 -7.36
C VAL A 29 -2.32 9.72 -8.14
N LEU A 30 -2.90 8.63 -7.62
CA LEU A 30 -2.89 7.32 -8.29
C LEU A 30 -3.56 7.36 -9.68
N ARG A 31 -4.69 8.05 -9.82
CA ARG A 31 -5.35 8.22 -11.13
C ARG A 31 -4.55 9.09 -12.09
N SER A 32 -3.93 10.15 -11.57
CA SER A 32 -3.10 11.04 -12.39
C SER A 32 -1.87 10.34 -12.94
N SER A 33 -1.25 9.43 -12.16
CA SER A 33 -0.06 8.70 -12.61
C SER A 33 -0.34 7.66 -13.69
N LEU A 34 -1.59 7.21 -13.84
CA LEU A 34 -2.04 6.34 -14.94
C LEU A 34 -2.25 7.08 -16.26
N SER A 35 -2.52 8.38 -16.22
CA SER A 35 -2.94 9.17 -17.39
C SER A 35 -1.93 10.22 -17.82
N LEU A 36 -1.11 10.74 -16.90
CA LEU A 36 -0.14 11.80 -17.15
C LEU A 36 1.30 11.27 -17.11
N PRO A 37 2.25 11.94 -17.78
CA PRO A 37 3.68 11.65 -17.67
C PRO A 37 4.16 11.52 -16.22
N TYR A 38 4.90 10.45 -15.92
CA TYR A 38 5.49 10.25 -14.60
C TYR A 38 7.00 9.95 -14.69
N PRO A 39 7.86 10.69 -13.96
CA PRO A 39 7.52 11.79 -13.04
C PRO A 39 7.09 13.05 -13.79
N SER A 40 6.27 13.90 -13.17
CA SER A 40 5.74 15.13 -13.79
C SER A 40 6.83 16.12 -14.24
N THR A 41 8.06 15.99 -13.72
CA THR A 41 9.23 16.77 -14.10
C THR A 41 9.81 16.39 -15.47
N LYS A 42 9.43 15.23 -16.03
CA LYS A 42 9.94 14.71 -17.29
C LYS A 42 8.76 14.47 -18.26
N PRO A 43 8.36 15.45 -19.07
CA PRO A 43 7.18 15.34 -19.94
C PRO A 43 7.33 14.30 -21.07
N SER A 44 8.57 13.88 -21.37
CA SER A 44 8.86 12.82 -22.33
C SER A 44 8.63 11.41 -21.76
N SER A 45 8.54 11.27 -20.43
CA SER A 45 8.32 9.97 -19.79
C SER A 45 6.86 9.53 -19.97
N PRO A 46 6.60 8.25 -20.28
CA PRO A 46 5.23 7.77 -20.36
C PRO A 46 4.55 7.81 -18.98
N PRO A 47 3.22 7.67 -18.93
CA PRO A 47 2.51 7.38 -17.68
C PRO A 47 2.99 6.07 -17.05
N LEU A 48 2.62 5.85 -15.79
CA LEU A 48 2.76 4.54 -15.15
C LEU A 48 1.65 3.61 -15.62
N GLN A 49 1.93 2.30 -15.58
CA GLN A 49 0.97 1.26 -15.89
C GLN A 49 0.92 0.31 -14.70
N PHE A 50 -0.23 0.26 -14.04
CA PHE A 50 -0.54 -0.66 -12.94
C PHE A 50 -2.06 -0.84 -12.90
N ASP A 51 -2.51 -1.96 -12.38
CA ASP A 51 -3.93 -2.21 -12.15
C ASP A 51 -4.33 -1.56 -10.82
N LEU A 52 -5.22 -0.57 -10.88
CA LEU A 52 -5.66 0.20 -9.72
C LEU A 52 -7.04 -0.27 -9.26
N GLU A 53 -7.07 -0.95 -8.13
CA GLU A 53 -8.31 -1.34 -7.46
C GLU A 53 -8.69 -0.29 -6.41
N VAL A 54 -9.90 0.27 -6.50
CA VAL A 54 -10.42 1.20 -5.49
C VAL A 54 -11.46 0.48 -4.65
N VAL A 55 -11.16 0.33 -3.36
CA VAL A 55 -12.01 -0.38 -2.39
C VAL A 55 -12.49 0.63 -1.35
N GLU A 56 -13.79 0.85 -1.22
CA GLU A 56 -14.36 1.81 -0.26
C GLU A 56 -14.66 1.21 1.12
N SER A 57 -14.23 -0.02 1.36
CA SER A 57 -14.34 -0.71 2.65
C SER A 57 -12.98 -0.81 3.36
N ALA A 58 -12.99 -1.18 4.63
CA ALA A 58 -11.77 -1.54 5.34
C ALA A 58 -11.12 -2.79 4.73
N PRO A 59 -9.79 -2.96 4.83
CA PRO A 59 -9.14 -4.22 4.49
C PRO A 59 -9.66 -5.37 5.37
N THR A 60 -9.67 -6.59 4.84
CA THR A 60 -9.99 -7.79 5.62
C THR A 60 -8.89 -8.11 6.64
N ALA A 61 -9.20 -8.96 7.64
CA ALA A 61 -8.24 -9.35 8.67
C ALA A 61 -6.95 -9.97 8.09
N ASP A 62 -7.08 -10.81 7.06
CA ASP A 62 -5.95 -11.40 6.35
C ASP A 62 -5.16 -10.35 5.57
N GLN A 63 -5.85 -9.45 4.87
CA GLN A 63 -5.20 -8.34 4.17
C GLN A 63 -4.41 -7.46 5.13
N LEU A 64 -4.93 -7.15 6.33
CA LEU A 64 -4.21 -6.38 7.34
C LEU A 64 -2.90 -7.06 7.74
N SER A 65 -2.91 -8.38 7.93
CA SER A 65 -1.70 -9.15 8.26
C SER A 65 -0.65 -9.07 7.14
N ILE A 66 -1.08 -9.19 5.89
CA ILE A 66 -0.20 -9.06 4.72
C ILE A 66 0.34 -7.63 4.61
N ILE A 67 -0.53 -6.62 4.77
CA ILE A 67 -0.16 -5.20 4.72
C ILE A 67 0.91 -4.88 5.76
N LEU A 68 0.78 -5.39 6.98
CA LEU A 68 1.80 -5.22 8.03
C LEU A 68 3.17 -5.76 7.58
N SER A 69 3.21 -6.88 6.88
CA SER A 69 4.47 -7.44 6.35
C SER A 69 5.12 -6.57 5.26
N TYR A 70 4.34 -5.71 4.59
CA TYR A 70 4.80 -4.81 3.54
C TYR A 70 5.17 -3.41 4.05
N LEU A 71 4.91 -3.13 5.32
CA LEU A 71 5.36 -1.90 5.93
C LEU A 71 6.88 -1.96 6.12
N PRO A 72 7.59 -0.86 5.87
CA PRO A 72 9.03 -0.83 6.06
C PRO A 72 9.35 -1.06 7.54
N SER A 73 9.98 -2.21 7.83
CA SER A 73 10.53 -2.46 9.16
C SER A 73 11.76 -1.55 9.32
N SER A 74 11.64 -0.52 10.18
CA SER A 74 12.72 0.42 10.42
C SER A 74 13.94 -0.35 10.93
N LYS A 75 15.03 -0.29 10.15
CA LYS A 75 16.22 -1.13 10.30
C LYS A 75 16.72 -1.15 11.76
N SER A 76 16.86 -2.35 12.30
CA SER A 76 17.71 -2.74 13.46
C SER A 76 17.29 -2.38 14.90
N SER A 77 16.22 -1.62 15.17
CA SER A 77 15.82 -1.36 16.58
C SER A 77 14.35 -1.04 16.81
N SER A 78 13.53 -0.98 15.76
CA SER A 78 12.11 -0.69 15.92
C SER A 78 11.32 -1.97 16.09
N PRO A 79 10.30 -1.99 16.97
CA PRO A 79 9.39 -3.12 17.06
C PRO A 79 8.74 -3.38 15.70
N PRO A 80 8.37 -4.64 15.40
CA PRO A 80 7.69 -4.95 14.16
C PRO A 80 6.45 -4.07 13.99
N PRO A 81 6.10 -3.71 12.74
CA PRO A 81 4.88 -2.95 12.46
C PRO A 81 3.69 -3.63 13.14
N ALA A 82 2.96 -2.86 13.92
CA ALA A 82 1.84 -3.33 14.72
C ALA A 82 0.52 -2.78 14.20
N LEU A 83 -0.60 -3.41 14.60
CA LEU A 83 -1.95 -2.94 14.30
C LEU A 83 -2.19 -1.49 14.74
N SER A 84 -1.38 -0.98 15.68
CA SER A 84 -1.38 0.41 16.11
C SER A 84 -1.23 1.41 14.94
N ALA A 85 -0.53 1.03 13.87
CA ALA A 85 -0.31 1.86 12.68
C ALA A 85 -1.60 2.24 11.94
N PHE A 86 -2.66 1.43 12.08
CA PHE A 86 -3.95 1.64 11.43
C PHE A 86 -4.90 2.54 12.21
N PHE A 87 -4.60 2.91 13.46
CA PHE A 87 -5.46 3.83 14.21
C PHE A 87 -5.15 5.28 13.86
N SER A 88 -6.20 6.08 13.73
CA SER A 88 -6.11 7.52 13.56
C SER A 88 -5.89 8.21 14.92
N SER A 89 -5.50 9.49 14.87
CA SER A 89 -5.45 10.37 16.04
C SER A 89 -6.78 11.08 16.31
N HIS A 90 -7.89 10.63 15.70
CA HIS A 90 -9.20 11.27 15.84
C HIS A 90 -9.75 11.11 17.28
N PRO A 91 -10.45 12.09 17.86
CA PRO A 91 -10.94 12.01 19.25
C PRO A 91 -11.96 10.90 19.50
N THR A 92 -12.64 10.40 18.47
CA THR A 92 -13.56 9.26 18.58
C THR A 92 -12.84 7.90 18.50
N ALA A 93 -11.53 7.89 18.24
CA ALA A 93 -10.76 6.66 18.24
C ALA A 93 -10.65 6.11 19.68
N PRO A 94 -10.72 4.79 19.87
CA PRO A 94 -10.62 4.20 21.19
C PRO A 94 -9.27 4.52 21.84
N SER A 95 -9.29 4.66 23.16
CA SER A 95 -8.09 4.86 23.96
C SER A 95 -7.11 3.69 23.74
N PRO A 96 -5.79 3.88 23.97
CA PRO A 96 -4.81 2.82 23.76
C PRO A 96 -5.14 1.49 24.45
N SER A 97 -5.80 1.53 25.62
CA SER A 97 -6.27 0.37 26.39
C SER A 97 -7.50 -0.32 25.80
N GLU A 98 -8.34 0.40 25.05
CA GLU A 98 -9.57 -0.11 24.44
C GLU A 98 -9.37 -0.53 22.99
N ARG A 99 -8.18 -0.30 22.43
CA ARG A 99 -7.86 -0.68 21.05
C ARG A 99 -7.85 -2.20 20.90
N PRO A 100 -8.56 -2.72 19.88
CA PRO A 100 -8.48 -4.13 19.54
C PRO A 100 -7.04 -4.56 19.28
N GLN A 101 -6.66 -5.70 19.85
CA GLN A 101 -5.34 -6.31 19.66
C GLN A 101 -5.32 -7.34 18.52
N SER A 102 -6.47 -7.58 17.88
CA SER A 102 -6.63 -8.52 16.76
C SER A 102 -7.09 -7.80 15.49
N ALA A 103 -6.74 -8.35 14.33
CA ALA A 103 -7.13 -7.83 13.04
C ALA A 103 -8.66 -7.83 12.87
N ASP A 104 -9.35 -8.91 13.28
CA ASP A 104 -10.82 -8.97 13.29
C ASP A 104 -11.45 -7.88 14.16
N GLY A 105 -10.86 -7.62 15.33
CA GLY A 105 -11.34 -6.57 16.22
C GLY A 105 -11.17 -5.18 15.59
N LEU A 106 -10.06 -4.95 14.87
CA LEU A 106 -9.85 -3.72 14.11
C LEU A 106 -10.91 -3.58 13.01
N VAL A 107 -11.14 -4.61 12.19
CA VAL A 107 -12.16 -4.58 11.12
C VAL A 107 -13.54 -4.23 11.70
N ARG A 108 -13.93 -4.87 12.81
CA ARG A 108 -15.20 -4.57 13.49
C ARG A 108 -15.28 -3.12 13.98
N LEU A 109 -14.18 -2.60 14.52
CA LEU A 109 -14.11 -1.20 14.94
C LEU A 109 -14.27 -0.25 13.75
N VAL A 110 -13.59 -0.50 12.62
CA VAL A 110 -13.69 0.37 11.43
C VAL A 110 -15.12 0.40 10.90
N SER A 111 -15.81 -0.73 10.88
CA SER A 111 -17.22 -0.80 10.44
C SER A 111 -18.16 0.02 11.31
N GLN A 112 -17.87 0.16 12.62
CA GLN A 112 -18.68 0.96 13.55
C GLN A 112 -18.26 2.43 13.58
N ASN A 113 -16.96 2.68 13.47
CA ASN A 113 -16.37 4.01 13.53
C ASN A 113 -15.24 4.13 12.48
N PRO A 114 -15.58 4.48 11.23
CA PRO A 114 -14.60 4.65 10.18
C PRO A 114 -13.55 5.73 10.46
N SER A 115 -13.89 6.73 11.29
CA SER A 115 -12.98 7.82 11.66
C SER A 115 -11.86 7.39 12.60
N ALA A 116 -12.01 6.24 13.30
CA ALA A 116 -10.95 5.66 14.13
C ALA A 116 -9.84 5.00 13.30
N PHE A 117 -10.09 4.73 12.02
CA PHE A 117 -9.13 4.13 11.11
C PHE A 117 -8.32 5.19 10.34
N ARG A 118 -7.06 4.90 10.10
CA ARG A 118 -6.13 5.78 9.41
C ARG A 118 -6.20 5.56 7.90
N TRP A 119 -6.94 6.44 7.23
CA TRP A 119 -7.14 6.44 5.77
C TRP A 119 -6.16 7.35 5.03
N PRO A 120 -5.79 7.04 3.77
CA PRO A 120 -6.04 5.80 3.02
C PRO A 120 -5.08 4.68 3.42
N VAL A 121 -5.36 3.43 3.03
CA VAL A 121 -4.32 2.40 2.95
C VAL A 121 -4.07 2.10 1.49
N VAL A 122 -2.82 2.23 1.04
CA VAL A 122 -2.42 1.94 -0.33
C VAL A 122 -1.42 0.80 -0.31
N VAL A 123 -1.65 -0.21 -1.15
CA VAL A 123 -0.87 -1.45 -1.16
C VAL A 123 -0.49 -1.77 -2.59
N ASP A 124 0.80 -1.99 -2.82
CA ASP A 124 1.34 -2.61 -4.03
C ASP A 124 1.65 -4.08 -3.72
N TRP A 125 0.73 -4.95 -4.15
CA TRP A 125 0.81 -6.40 -3.91
C TRP A 125 1.94 -7.06 -4.70
N THR A 126 2.28 -6.50 -5.86
CA THR A 126 3.36 -7.01 -6.70
C THR A 126 4.72 -6.57 -6.17
N GLY A 127 4.80 -5.34 -5.65
CA GLY A 127 6.02 -4.77 -5.09
C GLY A 127 6.28 -5.12 -3.63
N GLY A 128 5.28 -5.65 -2.92
CA GLY A 128 5.37 -5.93 -1.49
C GLY A 128 5.52 -4.66 -0.65
N ARG A 129 4.80 -3.59 -1.02
CA ARG A 129 4.90 -2.27 -0.37
C ARG A 129 3.54 -1.78 0.08
N ALA A 130 3.48 -1.17 1.26
CA ALA A 130 2.27 -0.54 1.74
C ALA A 130 2.52 0.84 2.35
N SER A 131 1.50 1.70 2.30
CA SER A 131 1.45 3.01 2.92
C SER A 131 0.12 3.18 3.65
N ILE A 132 0.17 3.74 4.86
CA ILE A 132 -1.00 3.95 5.73
C ILE A 132 -1.10 5.43 6.09
N GLY A 133 -2.21 6.04 5.70
CA GLY A 133 -2.62 7.41 6.05
C GLY A 133 -1.67 8.50 5.60
N ASP A 134 -0.85 8.25 4.59
CA ASP A 134 0.16 9.21 4.14
C ASP A 134 0.20 9.26 2.61
N VAL A 135 0.06 10.46 2.06
CA VAL A 135 0.14 10.71 0.62
C VAL A 135 1.59 10.64 0.14
N GLU A 136 2.57 10.98 0.99
CA GLU A 136 3.99 10.86 0.64
C GLU A 136 4.39 9.41 0.43
N GLY A 137 3.92 8.50 1.30
CA GLY A 137 4.09 7.06 1.12
C GLY A 137 3.53 6.52 -0.20
N VAL A 138 2.45 7.11 -0.75
CA VAL A 138 1.95 6.77 -2.09
C VAL A 138 2.99 7.13 -3.17
N GLY A 139 3.65 8.28 -3.04
CA GLY A 139 4.74 8.67 -3.94
C GLY A 139 5.89 7.66 -3.95
N ARG A 140 6.23 7.07 -2.80
CA ARG A 140 7.27 6.03 -2.70
C ARG A 140 6.88 4.74 -3.43
N ILE A 141 5.59 4.37 -3.39
CA ILE A 141 5.05 3.22 -4.14
C ILE A 141 5.14 3.51 -5.64
N LEU A 142 4.66 4.67 -6.09
CA LEU A 142 4.70 5.07 -7.50
C LEU A 142 6.14 5.17 -8.04
N GLU A 143 7.07 5.65 -7.22
CA GLU A 143 8.49 5.70 -7.58
C GLU A 143 9.09 4.30 -7.73
N ALA A 144 8.73 3.35 -6.86
CA ALA A 144 9.15 1.95 -7.03
C ALA A 144 8.59 1.33 -8.32
N ILE A 145 7.33 1.64 -8.68
CA ILE A 145 6.73 1.22 -9.95
C ILE A 145 7.45 1.85 -11.13
N ARG A 146 7.80 3.14 -11.05
CA ARG A 146 8.60 3.85 -12.06
C ARG A 146 9.96 3.18 -12.27
N GLN A 147 10.68 2.91 -11.19
CA GLN A 147 11.99 2.26 -11.24
C GLN A 147 11.92 0.89 -11.92
N ARG A 148 10.89 0.09 -11.63
CA ARG A 148 10.68 -1.21 -12.31
C ARG A 148 10.36 -1.06 -13.80
N ARG A 149 9.54 -0.06 -14.17
CA ARG A 149 9.21 0.26 -15.57
C ARG A 149 10.46 0.66 -16.35
N ASP A 150 11.31 1.49 -15.74
CA ASP A 150 12.51 2.04 -16.38
C ASP A 150 13.70 1.06 -16.32
N GLY A 151 13.52 -0.13 -15.73
CA GLY A 151 14.53 -1.19 -15.66
C GLY A 151 15.63 -0.94 -14.62
N GLU A 152 15.41 -0.02 -13.68
CA GLU A 152 16.39 0.35 -12.64
C GLU A 152 16.45 -0.68 -11.50
N VAL A 153 15.41 -1.52 -11.36
CA VAL A 153 15.31 -2.57 -10.34
C VAL A 153 14.90 -3.88 -11.01
N GLU A 154 15.75 -4.90 -10.91
CA GLU A 154 15.40 -6.27 -11.29
C GLU A 154 14.41 -6.84 -10.27
N ASP A 155 13.41 -7.56 -10.75
CA ASP A 155 12.51 -8.28 -9.85
C ASP A 155 13.34 -9.34 -9.11
N GLU A 156 13.43 -9.24 -7.79
CA GLU A 156 13.70 -10.41 -6.93
C GLU A 156 12.50 -11.37 -7.11
N ALA A 157 12.53 -12.09 -8.22
CA ALA A 157 11.55 -13.09 -8.60
C ALA A 157 11.67 -14.25 -7.62
N GLY A 158 10.84 -14.24 -6.59
CA GLY A 158 10.58 -15.38 -5.74
C GLY A 158 11.72 -15.72 -4.79
N HIS A 159 11.44 -15.61 -3.50
CA HIS A 159 12.09 -16.44 -2.50
C HIS A 159 11.89 -17.91 -2.90
N GLN A 160 12.81 -18.49 -3.68
CA GLN A 160 12.95 -19.93 -3.71
C GLN A 160 13.44 -20.33 -2.31
N PRO A 161 12.73 -21.22 -1.58
CA PRO A 161 13.28 -21.76 -0.36
C PRO A 161 14.57 -22.51 -0.73
N LYS A 162 15.72 -21.95 -0.33
CA LYS A 162 16.99 -22.66 -0.38
C LYS A 162 16.92 -23.80 0.64
N GLY A 163 16.62 -25.01 0.16
CA GLY A 163 16.84 -26.25 0.90
C GLY A 163 15.60 -27.12 1.06
N TRP A 164 15.46 -28.14 0.21
CA TRP A 164 14.79 -29.40 0.58
C TRP A 164 15.25 -30.63 -0.25
N PHE A 165 16.17 -30.50 -1.21
CA PHE A 165 16.74 -31.71 -1.83
C PHE A 165 18.25 -31.56 -1.96
N SER A 166 18.96 -32.09 -0.95
CA SER A 166 20.25 -32.72 -1.13
C SER A 166 20.32 -33.94 -0.23
#